data_AF-G3GV38-F1
#
_entry.id   AF-G3GV38-F1
#
_cell.length_a   1.000
_cell.length_b   1.000
_cell.length_c   1.000
_cell.angle_alpha   90.00
_cell.angle_beta   90.00
_cell.angle_gamma   90.00
#
_symmetry.space_group_name_H-M   'P 1'
#
loop_
_entity.id
_entity.type
_entity.pdbx_description
1 polymer ?
#
loop_
_entity_poly.entity_id
_entity_poly.type
_entity_poly.pdbx_seq_one_letter_code
_entity_poly.pdbx_strand_id
1 'polypeptide(L)'
;MTGREFFSRFPELYPFLLKQLETVANTVDSDTGKPDRHPSMFLLLLVLERLYPSPMDGTSSALSLAPFVPFIIRCGRSPIYRSREMAARALVPFITIDQIPSTLHALLDSLPNSTDQCFRQNHIHGTLLQVFHLLQAYVTDSRHRTNADFQHELSDITACTKAKLWLATRQNPCLVTRAVYIDILFLLTKCLDRPAESKQPALQSLGLQEDVRRIVLGSELVTGFPWTFKVPGLPQYLQSLTKLAIPEVWASLAEAEGQAIAIPLSFSRLLESSFPEVRLLTLDTLLERVMSSELEEKGPPPLLCSMGEDFLLLAMKENHPGCFCQVLKILYHMNPSEWLSQTEHCVHLSPKEFLIWTMDIASKDRSEIQSVALKLASKLIAHHVQTCEENKDSIAPELRQWVQLVVWSCGDHLPTASRLAAAEVLTSATPLFLTNPRPILGKCAEQGAHCTQLS
;
A
#
# COMPACT_ATOMS: atom_id res chain seq x y z
N MET A 1 -15.40 -18.15 -14.11
CA MET A 1 -16.66 -18.47 -14.81
C MET A 1 -17.50 -17.21 -14.89
N THR A 2 -17.98 -16.86 -16.09
CA THR A 2 -18.84 -15.69 -16.30
C THR A 2 -20.26 -15.96 -15.81
N GLY A 3 -21.10 -14.93 -15.65
CA GLY A 3 -22.49 -15.14 -15.23
C GLY A 3 -23.26 -15.98 -16.26
N ARG A 4 -23.07 -15.70 -17.56
CA ARG A 4 -23.65 -16.51 -18.63
C ARG A 4 -23.25 -17.98 -18.54
N GLU A 5 -21.97 -18.27 -18.35
CA GLU A 5 -21.48 -19.65 -18.26
C GLU A 5 -22.04 -20.35 -17.01
N PHE A 6 -22.07 -19.66 -15.87
CA PHE A 6 -22.61 -20.20 -14.62
C PHE A 6 -24.09 -20.56 -14.76
N PHE A 7 -24.93 -19.64 -15.23
CA PHE A 7 -26.36 -19.89 -15.35
C PHE A 7 -26.74 -20.80 -16.53
N SER A 8 -25.89 -20.90 -17.56
CA SER A 8 -26.08 -21.91 -18.61
C SER A 8 -25.80 -23.32 -18.10
N ARG A 9 -24.81 -23.48 -17.20
CA ARG A 9 -24.51 -24.77 -16.55
C ARG A 9 -25.50 -25.13 -15.45
N PHE A 10 -26.05 -24.13 -14.75
CA PHE A 10 -26.98 -24.31 -13.64
C PHE A 10 -28.23 -23.42 -13.79
N PRO A 11 -29.17 -23.75 -14.70
CA PRO A 11 -30.29 -22.86 -15.07
C PRO A 11 -31.25 -22.59 -13.91
N GLU A 12 -31.51 -23.59 -13.07
CA GLU A 12 -32.42 -23.49 -11.93
C GLU A 12 -31.92 -22.51 -10.85
N LEU A 13 -30.61 -22.25 -10.79
CA LEU A 13 -30.04 -21.29 -9.85
C LEU A 13 -30.37 -19.84 -10.21
N TYR A 14 -30.64 -19.53 -11.48
CA TYR A 14 -30.98 -18.16 -11.88
C TYR A 14 -32.24 -17.64 -11.17
N PRO A 15 -33.44 -18.25 -11.35
CA PRO A 15 -34.65 -17.76 -10.69
C PRO A 15 -34.60 -17.94 -9.17
N PHE A 16 -33.90 -18.97 -8.68
CA PHE A 16 -33.72 -19.19 -7.25
C PHE A 16 -32.90 -18.06 -6.60
N LEU A 17 -31.69 -17.78 -7.11
CA LEU A 17 -30.81 -16.76 -6.54
C LEU A 17 -31.43 -15.36 -6.69
N LEU A 18 -32.10 -15.07 -7.80
CA LEU A 18 -32.79 -13.79 -8.00
C LEU A 18 -33.87 -13.58 -6.93
N LYS A 19 -34.73 -14.57 -6.70
CA LYS A 19 -35.80 -14.51 -5.70
C LYS A 19 -35.25 -14.40 -4.27
N GLN A 20 -34.18 -15.13 -3.96
CA GLN A 20 -33.54 -15.04 -2.65
C GLN A 20 -32.92 -13.65 -2.43
N LEU A 21 -32.26 -13.10 -3.45
CA LEU A 21 -31.67 -11.77 -3.39
C LEU A 21 -32.72 -10.67 -3.26
N GLU A 22 -33.84 -10.77 -3.98
CA GLU A 22 -34.98 -9.86 -3.83
C GLU A 22 -35.53 -9.88 -2.39
N THR A 23 -35.76 -11.07 -1.84
CA THR A 23 -36.29 -11.25 -0.48
C THR A 23 -35.41 -10.55 0.55
N VAL A 24 -34.09 -10.74 0.44
CA VAL A 24 -33.10 -10.13 1.32
C VAL A 24 -32.96 -8.62 1.07
N ALA A 25 -32.94 -8.16 -0.17
CA ALA A 25 -32.82 -6.74 -0.47
C ALA A 25 -33.99 -5.94 0.12
N ASN A 26 -35.18 -6.53 0.17
CA ASN A 26 -36.38 -5.92 0.74
C ASN A 26 -36.32 -5.76 2.28
N THR A 27 -35.54 -6.58 3.00
CA THR A 27 -35.38 -6.47 4.46
C THR A 27 -34.37 -5.40 4.89
N VAL A 28 -33.40 -5.07 4.03
CA VAL A 28 -32.28 -4.15 4.33
C VAL A 28 -32.74 -2.74 4.74
N ASP A 29 -33.84 -2.24 4.18
CA ASP A 29 -34.35 -0.88 4.45
C ASP A 29 -35.46 -0.85 5.52
N SER A 30 -35.74 -1.97 6.22
CA SER A 30 -36.78 -2.00 7.24
C SER A 30 -36.35 -1.27 8.53
N ASP A 31 -37.10 -0.22 8.91
CA ASP A 31 -36.82 0.62 10.10
C ASP A 31 -36.91 -0.16 11.44
N THR A 32 -37.46 -1.37 11.40
CA THR A 32 -37.39 -2.33 12.51
C THR A 32 -35.96 -2.85 12.60
N GLY A 33 -35.09 -2.17 13.37
CA GLY A 33 -33.66 -2.47 13.59
C GLY A 33 -33.32 -3.85 14.20
N LYS A 34 -33.99 -4.91 13.78
CA LYS A 34 -33.55 -6.28 13.98
C LYS A 34 -32.37 -6.51 13.03
N PRO A 35 -31.15 -6.76 13.54
CA PRO A 35 -30.04 -7.14 12.68
C PRO A 35 -30.47 -8.37 11.89
N ASP A 36 -30.36 -8.26 10.58
CA ASP A 36 -30.83 -9.28 9.65
C ASP A 36 -30.22 -10.64 10.03
N ARG A 37 -31.06 -11.58 10.48
CA ARG A 37 -30.64 -12.91 10.97
C ARG A 37 -30.33 -13.88 9.83
N HIS A 38 -30.00 -13.36 8.66
CA HIS A 38 -29.89 -14.11 7.43
C HIS A 38 -28.42 -14.22 6.98
N PRO A 39 -27.70 -15.28 7.39
CA PRO A 39 -26.46 -15.72 6.75
C PRO A 39 -26.59 -15.88 5.23
N SER A 40 -27.82 -16.02 4.72
CA SER A 40 -28.11 -16.14 3.30
C SER A 40 -27.65 -14.94 2.49
N MET A 41 -27.79 -13.69 2.94
CA MET A 41 -27.34 -12.52 2.15
C MET A 41 -25.85 -12.60 1.83
N PHE A 42 -25.03 -12.80 2.87
CA PHE A 42 -23.59 -12.84 2.74
C PHE A 42 -23.15 -14.01 1.84
N LEU A 43 -23.75 -15.19 2.01
CA LEU A 43 -23.48 -16.35 1.17
C LEU A 43 -23.91 -16.14 -0.29
N LEU A 44 -25.05 -15.48 -0.54
CA LEU A 44 -25.48 -15.11 -1.88
C LEU A 44 -24.46 -14.18 -2.53
N LEU A 45 -24.09 -13.09 -1.86
CA LEU A 45 -23.12 -12.12 -2.38
C LEU A 45 -21.74 -12.75 -2.61
N LEU A 46 -21.31 -13.67 -1.74
CA LEU A 46 -20.08 -14.44 -1.94
C LEU A 46 -20.07 -15.26 -3.23
N VAL A 47 -21.22 -15.87 -3.59
CA VAL A 47 -21.34 -16.60 -4.86
C VAL A 47 -21.31 -15.63 -6.04
N LEU A 48 -22.06 -14.52 -5.95
CA LEU A 48 -22.18 -13.55 -7.04
C LEU A 48 -20.87 -12.78 -7.30
N GLU A 49 -20.10 -12.46 -6.25
CA GLU A 49 -18.80 -11.79 -6.35
C GLU A 49 -17.74 -12.62 -7.09
N ARG A 50 -17.88 -13.95 -7.12
CA ARG A 50 -16.93 -14.84 -7.82
C ARG A 50 -17.16 -14.94 -9.32
N LEU A 51 -18.22 -14.30 -9.83
CA LEU A 51 -18.47 -14.21 -11.26
C LEU A 51 -17.51 -13.22 -11.92
N TYR A 52 -17.13 -13.49 -13.16
CA TYR A 52 -16.29 -12.59 -13.95
C TYR A 52 -17.14 -11.77 -14.92
N PRO A 53 -16.83 -10.48 -15.13
CA PRO A 53 -17.51 -9.66 -16.12
C PRO A 53 -17.29 -10.24 -17.52
N SER A 54 -18.32 -10.19 -18.36
CA SER A 54 -18.26 -10.65 -19.75
C SER A 54 -19.02 -9.70 -20.68
N PRO A 55 -18.42 -9.27 -21.82
CA PRO A 55 -19.11 -8.42 -22.80
C PRO A 55 -20.38 -9.06 -23.39
N MET A 56 -20.50 -10.38 -23.28
CA MET A 56 -21.62 -11.13 -23.84
C MET A 56 -22.81 -11.25 -22.87
N ASP A 57 -22.69 -10.80 -21.61
CA ASP A 57 -23.67 -11.05 -20.55
C ASP A 57 -24.89 -10.09 -20.60
N GLY A 58 -24.92 -9.16 -21.55
CA GLY A 58 -26.01 -8.18 -21.77
C GLY A 58 -26.78 -8.32 -23.09
N THR A 59 -26.45 -9.30 -23.94
CA THR A 59 -27.15 -9.50 -25.23
C THR A 59 -28.38 -10.38 -25.03
N SER A 60 -29.57 -9.77 -25.15
CA SER A 60 -30.92 -10.34 -25.28
C SER A 60 -31.06 -11.85 -25.09
N SER A 61 -30.80 -12.34 -23.87
CA SER A 61 -30.89 -13.75 -23.51
C SER A 61 -31.76 -13.93 -22.27
N ALA A 62 -32.37 -15.11 -22.12
CA ALA A 62 -33.17 -15.47 -20.94
C ALA A 62 -32.37 -15.47 -19.62
N LEU A 63 -31.04 -15.29 -19.68
CA LEU A 63 -30.10 -15.29 -18.56
C LEU A 63 -29.41 -13.94 -18.37
N SER A 64 -30.07 -12.83 -18.78
CA SER A 64 -29.57 -11.47 -18.56
C SER A 64 -29.27 -11.21 -17.08
N LEU A 65 -28.13 -10.61 -16.76
CA LEU A 65 -27.77 -10.31 -15.37
C LEU A 65 -28.44 -9.04 -14.81
N ALA A 66 -29.02 -8.21 -15.69
CA ALA A 66 -29.63 -6.93 -15.33
C ALA A 66 -30.68 -7.00 -14.19
N PRO A 67 -31.55 -8.02 -14.08
CA PRO A 67 -32.54 -8.10 -13.01
C PRO A 67 -31.94 -8.20 -11.60
N PHE A 68 -30.69 -8.66 -11.45
CA PHE A 68 -30.02 -8.74 -10.15
C PHE A 68 -29.54 -7.37 -9.66
N VAL A 69 -29.19 -6.46 -10.58
CA VAL A 69 -28.50 -5.19 -10.29
C VAL A 69 -29.20 -4.35 -9.22
N PRO A 70 -30.52 -4.06 -9.30
CA PRO A 70 -31.18 -3.23 -8.28
C PRO A 70 -31.12 -3.84 -6.87
N PHE A 71 -31.18 -5.17 -6.77
CA PHE A 71 -31.13 -5.87 -5.50
C PHE A 71 -29.72 -5.90 -4.92
N ILE A 72 -28.68 -6.07 -5.74
CA ILE A 72 -27.29 -5.94 -5.31
C ILE A 72 -27.00 -4.52 -4.83
N ILE A 73 -27.45 -3.49 -5.57
CA ILE A 73 -27.34 -2.08 -5.18
C ILE A 73 -27.94 -1.88 -3.78
N ARG A 74 -29.17 -2.37 -3.57
CA ARG A 74 -29.88 -2.26 -2.29
C ARG A 74 -29.20 -3.03 -1.15
N CYS A 75 -28.59 -4.19 -1.41
CA CYS A 75 -27.79 -4.92 -0.42
C CYS A 75 -26.59 -4.08 0.11
N GLY A 76 -26.10 -3.14 -0.70
CA GLY A 76 -25.10 -2.14 -0.28
C GLY A 76 -25.53 -1.29 0.90
N ARG A 77 -26.84 -1.16 1.18
CA ARG A 77 -27.36 -0.37 2.31
C ARG A 77 -27.37 -1.11 3.64
N SER A 78 -26.92 -2.37 3.66
CA SER A 78 -26.96 -3.23 4.86
C SER A 78 -26.33 -2.56 6.09
N PRO A 79 -26.88 -2.76 7.30
CA PRO A 79 -26.21 -2.34 8.53
C PRO A 79 -24.90 -3.11 8.77
N ILE A 80 -24.72 -4.28 8.18
CA ILE A 80 -23.54 -5.14 8.34
C ILE A 80 -22.42 -4.68 7.39
N TYR A 81 -21.29 -4.24 7.95
CA TYR A 81 -20.14 -3.72 7.19
C TYR A 81 -19.67 -4.67 6.08
N ARG A 82 -19.41 -5.94 6.42
CA ARG A 82 -18.93 -6.94 5.45
C ARG A 82 -19.91 -7.16 4.30
N SER A 83 -21.21 -7.10 4.56
CA SER A 83 -22.22 -7.24 3.51
C SER A 83 -22.17 -6.09 2.51
N ARG A 84 -21.87 -4.87 2.96
CA ARG A 84 -21.68 -3.71 2.07
C ARG A 84 -20.47 -3.90 1.15
N GLU A 85 -19.35 -4.37 1.71
CA GLU A 85 -18.15 -4.69 0.92
C GLU A 85 -18.40 -5.78 -0.13
N MET A 86 -19.09 -6.86 0.27
CA MET A 86 -19.46 -7.95 -0.63
C MET A 86 -20.40 -7.47 -1.73
N ALA A 87 -21.43 -6.68 -1.38
CA ALA A 87 -22.38 -6.16 -2.36
C ALA A 87 -21.70 -5.27 -3.40
N ALA A 88 -20.71 -4.47 -2.98
CA ALA A 88 -19.97 -3.62 -3.89
C ALA A 88 -19.11 -4.40 -4.90
N ARG A 89 -18.43 -5.47 -4.45
CA ARG A 89 -17.66 -6.34 -5.36
C ARG A 89 -18.56 -7.22 -6.23
N ALA A 90 -19.64 -7.74 -5.66
CA ALA A 90 -20.65 -8.51 -6.37
C ALA A 90 -21.34 -7.72 -7.48
N LEU A 91 -21.40 -6.38 -7.41
CA LEU A 91 -22.03 -5.56 -8.43
C LEU A 91 -21.22 -5.53 -9.74
N VAL A 92 -19.90 -5.57 -9.67
CA VAL A 92 -18.99 -5.40 -10.82
C VAL A 92 -19.29 -6.38 -11.98
N PRO A 93 -19.41 -7.71 -11.77
CA PRO A 93 -19.66 -8.63 -12.88
C PRO A 93 -21.07 -8.53 -13.49
N PHE A 94 -22.00 -7.81 -12.85
CA PHE A 94 -23.40 -7.69 -13.29
C PHE A 94 -23.66 -6.45 -14.15
N ILE A 95 -22.68 -5.56 -14.27
CA ILE A 95 -22.78 -4.34 -15.06
C ILE A 95 -21.85 -4.49 -16.25
N THR A 96 -22.42 -4.43 -17.46
CA THR A 96 -21.60 -4.39 -18.67
C THR A 96 -20.79 -3.11 -18.70
N ILE A 97 -19.59 -3.17 -19.26
CA ILE A 97 -18.65 -2.06 -19.19
C ILE A 97 -19.21 -0.73 -19.75
N ASP A 98 -20.04 -0.79 -20.81
CA ASP A 98 -20.71 0.38 -21.39
C ASP A 98 -21.79 1.00 -20.48
N GLN A 99 -22.28 0.25 -19.48
CA GLN A 99 -23.27 0.71 -18.51
C GLN A 99 -22.62 1.24 -17.22
N ILE A 100 -21.30 1.07 -17.05
CA ILE A 100 -20.59 1.53 -15.85
C ILE A 100 -20.72 3.05 -15.67
N PRO A 101 -20.45 3.91 -16.67
CA PRO A 101 -20.58 5.36 -16.52
C PRO A 101 -21.97 5.78 -16.06
N SER A 102 -23.04 5.30 -16.72
CA SER A 102 -24.42 5.60 -16.32
C SER A 102 -24.76 5.11 -14.92
N THR A 103 -24.21 3.96 -14.50
CA THR A 103 -24.44 3.44 -13.15
C THR A 103 -23.68 4.24 -12.10
N LEU A 104 -22.45 4.66 -12.39
CA LEU A 104 -21.66 5.55 -11.53
C LEU A 104 -22.41 6.88 -11.30
N HIS A 105 -22.97 7.48 -12.36
CA HIS A 105 -23.80 8.68 -12.23
C HIS A 105 -25.01 8.45 -11.32
N ALA A 106 -25.79 7.39 -11.56
CA ALA A 106 -26.95 7.08 -10.73
C ALA A 106 -26.59 6.84 -9.25
N LEU A 107 -25.46 6.20 -8.97
CA LEU A 107 -24.96 5.99 -7.62
C LEU A 107 -24.51 7.31 -6.97
N LEU A 108 -23.75 8.15 -7.67
CA LEU A 108 -23.29 9.45 -7.18
C LEU A 108 -24.45 10.42 -6.92
N ASP A 109 -25.46 10.42 -7.79
CA ASP A 109 -26.67 11.24 -7.64
C ASP A 109 -27.51 10.79 -6.44
N SER A 110 -27.48 9.49 -6.10
CA SER A 110 -28.16 8.95 -4.91
C SER A 110 -27.51 9.35 -3.58
N LEU A 111 -26.29 9.89 -3.60
CA LEU A 111 -25.60 10.37 -2.39
C LEU A 111 -26.20 11.70 -1.91
N PRO A 112 -26.29 11.91 -0.58
CA PRO A 112 -26.86 13.14 -0.04
C PRO A 112 -26.02 14.39 -0.35
N ASN A 113 -26.67 15.54 -0.38
CA ASN A 113 -26.03 16.84 -0.43
C ASN A 113 -25.63 17.31 0.96
N SER A 114 -24.68 18.24 1.05
CA SER A 114 -24.18 18.77 2.32
C SER A 114 -25.24 19.51 3.16
N THR A 115 -26.34 19.92 2.51
CA THR A 115 -27.49 20.61 3.12
C THR A 115 -28.58 19.67 3.62
N ASP A 116 -28.47 18.37 3.37
CA ASP A 116 -29.49 17.40 3.77
C ASP A 116 -29.50 17.21 5.29
N GLN A 117 -30.68 16.91 5.86
CA GLN A 117 -30.89 16.90 7.31
C GLN A 117 -30.61 15.54 7.98
N CYS A 118 -30.62 14.45 7.21
CA CYS A 118 -30.46 13.10 7.74
C CYS A 118 -29.50 12.27 6.89
N PHE A 119 -28.39 11.86 7.48
CA PHE A 119 -27.36 11.08 6.80
C PHE A 119 -27.38 9.62 7.26
N ARG A 120 -27.84 8.71 6.39
CA ARG A 120 -27.75 7.27 6.63
C ARG A 120 -26.34 6.77 6.27
N GLN A 121 -25.39 6.88 7.20
CA GLN A 121 -23.96 6.60 6.95
C GLN A 121 -23.67 5.22 6.36
N ASN A 122 -24.40 4.18 6.78
CA ASN A 122 -24.25 2.84 6.19
C ASN A 122 -24.62 2.83 4.70
N HIS A 123 -25.65 3.59 4.30
CA HIS A 123 -26.08 3.70 2.92
C HIS A 123 -25.03 4.45 2.10
N ILE A 124 -24.56 5.60 2.61
CA ILE A 124 -23.51 6.40 1.98
C ILE A 124 -22.25 5.53 1.77
N HIS A 125 -21.78 4.86 2.82
CA HIS A 125 -20.61 3.98 2.75
C HIS A 125 -20.76 2.86 1.72
N GLY A 126 -21.92 2.19 1.70
CA GLY A 126 -22.19 1.13 0.73
C GLY A 126 -22.24 1.61 -0.72
N THR A 127 -22.92 2.73 -0.96
CA THR A 127 -22.95 3.38 -2.28
C THR A 127 -21.55 3.79 -2.72
N LEU A 128 -20.74 4.38 -1.83
CA LEU A 128 -19.35 4.75 -2.15
C LEU A 128 -18.48 3.53 -2.46
N LEU A 129 -18.65 2.40 -1.75
CA LEU A 129 -17.93 1.17 -2.09
C LEU A 129 -18.29 0.66 -3.48
N GLN A 130 -19.58 0.74 -3.86
CA GLN A 130 -20.05 0.38 -5.20
C GLN A 130 -19.44 1.29 -6.26
N VAL A 131 -19.42 2.61 -6.01
CA VAL A 131 -18.74 3.60 -6.87
C VAL A 131 -17.25 3.26 -7.02
N PHE A 132 -16.55 2.99 -5.91
CA PHE A 132 -15.13 2.65 -5.90
C PHE A 132 -14.83 1.43 -6.76
N HIS A 133 -15.52 0.30 -6.55
CA HIS A 133 -15.24 -0.93 -7.27
C HIS A 133 -15.62 -0.86 -8.76
N LEU A 134 -16.71 -0.17 -9.11
CA LEU A 134 -17.09 0.06 -10.50
C LEU A 134 -16.10 1.00 -11.22
N LEU A 135 -15.71 2.11 -10.57
CA LEU A 135 -14.70 3.02 -11.11
C LEU A 135 -13.37 2.29 -11.29
N GLN A 136 -12.93 1.51 -10.30
CA GLN A 136 -11.71 0.72 -10.38
C GLN A 136 -11.75 -0.26 -11.56
N ALA A 137 -12.86 -0.97 -11.78
CA ALA A 137 -13.03 -1.87 -12.91
C ALA A 137 -12.96 -1.11 -14.25
N TYR A 138 -13.64 0.03 -14.33
CA TYR A 138 -13.68 0.89 -15.52
C TYR A 138 -12.30 1.43 -15.91
N VAL A 139 -11.51 1.92 -14.94
CA VAL A 139 -10.19 2.53 -15.23
C VAL A 139 -9.07 1.51 -15.45
N THR A 140 -9.24 0.27 -14.95
CA THR A 140 -8.26 -0.80 -15.09
C THR A 140 -8.37 -1.52 -16.43
N ASP A 141 -9.56 -1.56 -17.03
CA ASP A 141 -9.76 -2.17 -18.34
C ASP A 141 -9.10 -1.33 -19.45
N SER A 142 -8.00 -1.86 -20.02
CA SER A 142 -7.22 -1.17 -21.05
C SER A 142 -8.00 -0.93 -22.35
N ARG A 143 -9.08 -1.67 -22.61
CA ARG A 143 -9.86 -1.58 -23.86
C ARG A 143 -10.67 -0.30 -23.94
N HIS A 144 -11.05 0.28 -22.81
CA HIS A 144 -11.84 1.52 -22.77
C HIS A 144 -10.99 2.78 -22.80
N ARG A 145 -9.70 2.68 -22.46
CA ARG A 145 -8.79 3.83 -22.56
C ARG A 145 -8.59 4.33 -23.98
N THR A 146 -8.86 3.49 -24.97
CA THR A 146 -8.82 3.84 -26.40
C THR A 146 -10.17 4.35 -26.92
N ASN A 147 -11.23 4.35 -26.09
CA ASN A 147 -12.52 4.92 -26.47
C ASN A 147 -12.44 6.46 -26.44
N ALA A 148 -12.95 7.10 -27.50
CA ALA A 148 -13.01 8.55 -27.61
C ALA A 148 -13.82 9.21 -26.47
N ASP A 149 -14.85 8.51 -25.97
CA ASP A 149 -15.76 9.04 -24.96
C ASP A 149 -15.21 8.91 -23.52
N PHE A 150 -14.18 8.08 -23.31
CA PHE A 150 -13.65 7.75 -21.98
C PHE A 150 -13.24 8.99 -21.16
N GLN A 151 -12.59 9.96 -21.81
CA GLN A 151 -12.15 11.19 -21.15
C GLN A 151 -13.33 12.08 -20.76
N HIS A 152 -14.37 12.15 -21.58
CA HIS A 152 -15.59 12.90 -21.30
C HIS A 152 -16.37 12.24 -20.16
N GLU A 153 -16.56 10.93 -20.20
CA GLU A 153 -17.23 10.18 -19.13
C GLU A 153 -16.49 10.31 -17.79
N LEU A 154 -15.14 10.23 -17.81
CA LEU A 154 -14.32 10.41 -16.60
C LEU A 154 -14.40 11.85 -16.08
N SER A 155 -14.49 12.84 -16.98
CA SER A 155 -14.70 14.25 -16.65
C SER A 155 -16.03 14.46 -15.94
N ASP A 156 -17.12 13.90 -16.47
CA ASP A 156 -18.45 13.99 -15.88
C ASP A 156 -18.51 13.30 -14.51
N ILE A 157 -17.93 12.10 -14.38
CA ILE A 157 -17.80 11.39 -13.10
C ILE A 157 -17.01 12.22 -12.09
N THR A 158 -15.94 12.88 -12.54
CA THR A 158 -15.13 13.77 -11.70
C THR A 158 -15.94 14.97 -11.24
N ALA A 159 -16.75 15.59 -12.10
CA ALA A 159 -17.62 16.70 -11.73
C ALA A 159 -18.69 16.28 -10.70
N CYS A 160 -19.36 15.15 -10.90
CA CYS A 160 -20.30 14.58 -9.95
C CYS A 160 -19.64 14.27 -8.60
N THR A 161 -18.43 13.72 -8.64
CA THR A 161 -17.63 13.49 -7.43
C THR A 161 -17.32 14.83 -6.75
N LYS A 162 -16.85 15.85 -7.46
CA LYS A 162 -16.55 17.17 -6.88
C LYS A 162 -17.74 17.79 -6.14
N ALA A 163 -18.97 17.60 -6.63
CA ALA A 163 -20.19 18.08 -5.96
C ALA A 163 -20.40 17.47 -4.56
N LYS A 164 -19.74 16.35 -4.23
CA LYS A 164 -19.88 15.61 -2.97
C LYS A 164 -18.62 15.68 -2.08
N LEU A 165 -17.67 16.59 -2.35
CA LEU A 165 -16.38 16.69 -1.62
C LEU A 165 -16.51 16.79 -0.10
N TRP A 166 -17.62 17.31 0.41
CA TRP A 166 -17.91 17.35 1.84
C TRP A 166 -17.82 15.98 2.52
N LEU A 167 -18.04 14.88 1.79
CA LEU A 167 -17.91 13.50 2.28
C LEU A 167 -16.47 13.13 2.65
N ALA A 168 -15.46 13.82 2.10
CA ALA A 168 -14.04 13.65 2.44
C ALA A 168 -13.60 14.47 3.66
N THR A 169 -14.33 15.55 3.98
CA THR A 169 -13.93 16.52 5.01
C THR A 169 -14.54 16.18 6.37
N ARG A 170 -14.21 17.00 7.38
CA ARG A 170 -14.80 16.91 8.74
C ARG A 170 -16.30 17.14 8.79
N GLN A 171 -16.90 17.68 7.73
CA GLN A 171 -18.35 17.81 7.65
C GLN A 171 -19.03 16.43 7.73
N ASN A 172 -18.36 15.39 7.22
CA ASN A 172 -18.77 14.01 7.41
C ASN A 172 -18.07 13.41 8.65
N PRO A 173 -18.78 13.09 9.74
CA PRO A 173 -18.15 12.54 10.95
C PRO A 173 -17.70 11.08 10.80
N CYS A 174 -18.15 10.37 9.76
CA CYS A 174 -17.89 8.94 9.59
C CYS A 174 -16.57 8.67 8.89
N LEU A 175 -15.55 8.23 9.63
CA LEU A 175 -14.20 7.98 9.11
C LEU A 175 -14.15 6.92 8.02
N VAL A 176 -14.91 5.83 8.15
CA VAL A 176 -14.94 4.79 7.10
C VAL A 176 -15.56 5.32 5.79
N THR A 177 -16.57 6.20 5.88
CA THR A 177 -17.15 6.86 4.70
C THR A 177 -16.14 7.81 4.06
N ARG A 178 -15.44 8.62 4.86
CA ARG A 178 -14.34 9.49 4.39
C ARG A 178 -13.24 8.69 3.70
N ALA A 179 -12.87 7.54 4.28
CA ALA A 179 -11.82 6.67 3.75
C ALA A 179 -12.13 6.21 2.33
N VAL A 180 -13.32 5.64 2.10
CA VAL A 180 -13.73 5.16 0.76
C VAL A 180 -13.83 6.32 -0.23
N TYR A 181 -14.33 7.48 0.21
CA TYR A 181 -14.39 8.66 -0.64
C TYR A 181 -13.00 9.14 -1.06
N ILE A 182 -12.03 9.14 -0.14
CA ILE A 182 -10.64 9.48 -0.43
C ILE A 182 -10.01 8.46 -1.38
N ASP A 183 -10.28 7.17 -1.22
CA ASP A 183 -9.82 6.14 -2.15
C ASP A 183 -10.39 6.38 -3.59
N ILE A 184 -11.63 6.87 -3.72
CA ILE A 184 -12.20 7.30 -5.01
C ILE A 184 -11.44 8.49 -5.59
N LEU A 185 -11.16 9.53 -4.77
CA LEU A 185 -10.37 10.69 -5.21
C LEU A 185 -8.98 10.25 -5.70
N PHE A 186 -8.31 9.37 -4.96
CA PHE A 186 -7.01 8.82 -5.33
C PHE A 186 -7.04 8.05 -6.66
N LEU A 187 -8.12 7.27 -6.91
CA LEU A 187 -8.29 6.62 -8.21
C LEU A 187 -8.46 7.64 -9.35
N LEU A 188 -9.26 8.69 -9.14
CA LEU A 188 -9.50 9.72 -10.15
C LEU A 188 -8.23 10.51 -10.48
N THR A 189 -7.46 10.95 -9.48
CA THR A 189 -6.19 11.68 -9.70
C THR A 189 -5.21 10.85 -10.51
N LYS A 190 -5.01 9.57 -10.13
CA LYS A 190 -4.14 8.63 -10.87
C LYS A 190 -4.55 8.42 -12.33
N CYS A 191 -5.82 8.63 -12.67
CA CYS A 191 -6.32 8.51 -14.04
C CYS A 191 -6.10 9.80 -14.84
N LEU A 192 -6.31 10.95 -14.20
CA LEU A 192 -6.18 12.27 -14.82
C LEU A 192 -4.73 12.73 -15.00
N ASP A 193 -3.81 12.27 -14.13
CA ASP A 193 -2.38 12.63 -14.20
C ASP A 193 -1.61 11.87 -15.29
N ARG A 194 -2.25 10.95 -16.02
CA ARG A 194 -1.61 10.24 -17.12
C ARG A 194 -1.49 11.18 -18.33
N PRO A 195 -0.29 11.30 -18.95
CA PRO A 195 -0.12 12.15 -20.11
C PRO A 195 -0.97 11.63 -21.28
N ALA A 196 -2.11 12.27 -21.51
CA ALA A 196 -2.86 12.11 -22.75
C ALA A 196 -2.25 13.05 -23.81
N GLU A 197 -2.07 12.55 -25.03
CA GLU A 197 -1.56 13.33 -26.18
C GLU A 197 -2.48 14.49 -26.61
N SER A 198 -3.61 14.72 -25.92
CA SER A 198 -4.61 15.74 -26.21
C SER A 198 -4.44 17.01 -25.38
N LYS A 199 -4.66 18.18 -26.00
CA LYS A 199 -4.38 19.53 -25.46
C LYS A 199 -5.42 20.11 -24.47
N GLN A 200 -6.48 19.38 -24.10
CA GLN A 200 -7.57 19.89 -23.24
C GLN A 200 -7.75 19.31 -21.81
N PRO A 201 -6.99 18.32 -21.30
CA PRO A 201 -7.22 17.74 -19.96
C PRO A 201 -6.75 18.63 -18.80
N ALA A 202 -6.00 19.71 -19.06
CA ALA A 202 -5.24 20.43 -18.04
C ALA A 202 -6.08 21.23 -17.02
N LEU A 203 -7.28 21.72 -17.36
CA LEU A 203 -8.02 22.63 -16.48
C LEU A 203 -8.81 21.89 -15.38
N GLN A 204 -9.38 20.73 -15.71
CA GLN A 204 -10.18 19.97 -14.76
C GLN A 204 -9.33 19.11 -13.81
N SER A 205 -8.22 18.55 -14.30
CA SER A 205 -7.23 17.89 -13.45
C SER A 205 -6.68 18.86 -12.41
N LEU A 206 -6.34 20.08 -12.82
CA LEU A 206 -5.87 21.15 -11.94
C LEU A 206 -6.92 21.50 -10.86
N GLY A 207 -8.20 21.57 -11.24
CA GLY A 207 -9.27 21.84 -10.30
C GLY A 207 -9.46 20.74 -9.26
N LEU A 208 -9.31 19.46 -9.62
CA LEU A 208 -9.39 18.33 -8.68
C LEU A 208 -8.16 18.28 -7.76
N GLN A 209 -6.97 18.51 -8.30
CA GLN A 209 -5.71 18.53 -7.54
C GLN A 209 -5.75 19.59 -6.42
N GLU A 210 -6.24 20.79 -6.70
CA GLU A 210 -6.39 21.84 -5.68
C GLU A 210 -7.40 21.47 -4.57
N ASP A 211 -8.49 20.77 -4.93
CA ASP A 211 -9.44 20.24 -3.94
C ASP A 211 -8.80 19.14 -3.08
N VAL A 212 -8.02 18.24 -3.68
CA VAL A 212 -7.26 17.20 -2.98
C VAL A 212 -6.25 17.82 -2.02
N ARG A 213 -5.47 18.81 -2.48
CA ARG A 213 -4.51 19.54 -1.65
C ARG A 213 -5.21 20.17 -0.44
N ARG A 214 -6.37 20.81 -0.64
CA ARG A 214 -7.16 21.38 0.46
C ARG A 214 -7.66 20.32 1.45
N ILE A 215 -8.08 19.16 0.97
CA ILE A 215 -8.50 18.02 1.82
C ILE A 215 -7.31 17.53 2.66
N VAL A 216 -6.15 17.31 2.05
CA VAL A 216 -4.95 16.84 2.74
C VAL A 216 -4.47 17.86 3.78
N LEU A 217 -4.40 19.14 3.43
CA LEU A 217 -3.97 20.20 4.35
C LEU A 217 -4.96 20.43 5.50
N GLY A 218 -6.26 20.28 5.26
CA GLY A 218 -7.30 20.37 6.29
C GLY A 218 -7.49 19.10 7.13
N SER A 219 -6.75 18.04 6.82
CA SER A 219 -6.93 16.72 7.43
C SER A 219 -6.19 16.56 8.76
N GLU A 220 -6.50 15.46 9.43
CA GLU A 220 -5.89 15.07 10.69
C GLU A 220 -4.41 14.64 10.55
N LEU A 221 -3.89 14.39 9.34
CA LEU A 221 -2.44 14.23 9.14
C LEU A 221 -1.69 15.54 9.43
N VAL A 222 -2.29 16.68 9.12
CA VAL A 222 -1.65 18.00 9.23
C VAL A 222 -2.07 18.74 10.50
N THR A 223 -3.34 18.67 10.88
CA THR A 223 -3.81 19.40 12.07
C THR A 223 -3.78 18.56 13.34
N GLY A 224 -3.49 17.27 13.24
CA GLY A 224 -3.64 16.31 14.34
C GLY A 224 -5.11 16.00 14.67
N PHE A 225 -5.29 15.15 15.68
CA PHE A 225 -6.59 14.73 16.17
C PHE A 225 -7.00 15.52 17.42
N PRO A 226 -8.23 16.06 17.48
CA PRO A 226 -8.73 16.72 18.68
C PRO A 226 -9.13 15.75 19.81
N TRP A 227 -9.13 14.43 19.58
CA TRP A 227 -9.59 13.41 20.54
C TRP A 227 -8.54 12.34 20.83
N THR A 228 -8.67 11.69 21.99
CA THR A 228 -7.79 10.59 22.40
C THR A 228 -8.03 9.33 21.55
N PHE A 229 -6.94 8.67 21.18
CA PHE A 229 -6.88 7.53 20.25
C PHE A 229 -7.83 6.40 20.66
N LYS A 230 -8.81 6.10 19.78
CA LYS A 230 -9.58 4.84 19.57
C LYS A 230 -10.92 5.12 18.86
N VAL A 231 -10.87 5.65 17.64
CA VAL A 231 -12.08 5.86 16.82
C VAL A 231 -12.20 4.73 15.79
N PRO A 232 -13.33 3.99 15.71
CA PRO A 232 -13.53 2.97 14.67
C PRO A 232 -13.32 3.54 13.27
N GLY A 233 -12.58 2.80 12.43
CA GLY A 233 -12.26 3.22 11.06
C GLY A 233 -11.12 4.24 10.94
N LEU A 234 -10.55 4.70 12.05
CA LEU A 234 -9.44 5.65 12.02
C LEU A 234 -8.20 5.14 11.28
N PRO A 235 -7.70 3.91 11.52
CA PRO A 235 -6.58 3.38 10.74
C PRO A 235 -6.88 3.30 9.24
N GLN A 236 -8.09 2.86 8.86
CA GLN A 236 -8.53 2.78 7.46
C GLN A 236 -8.56 4.16 6.80
N TYR A 237 -9.11 5.16 7.51
CA TYR A 237 -9.14 6.55 7.04
C TYR A 237 -7.75 7.12 6.84
N LEU A 238 -6.87 6.95 7.84
CA LEU A 238 -5.49 7.43 7.76
C LEU A 238 -4.73 6.75 6.62
N GLN A 239 -4.90 5.45 6.43
CA GLN A 239 -4.29 4.73 5.31
C GLN A 239 -4.72 5.31 3.96
N SER A 240 -6.01 5.56 3.77
CA SER A 240 -6.56 6.11 2.53
C SER A 240 -6.07 7.54 2.29
N LEU A 241 -6.06 8.36 3.35
CA LEU A 241 -5.57 9.73 3.31
C LEU A 241 -4.07 9.80 3.02
N THR A 242 -3.27 8.89 3.58
CA THR A 242 -1.84 8.81 3.29
C THR A 242 -1.58 8.45 1.83
N LYS A 243 -2.36 7.54 1.21
CA LYS A 243 -2.28 7.29 -0.25
C LYS A 243 -2.47 8.57 -1.05
N LEU A 244 -3.48 9.36 -0.67
CA LEU A 244 -3.81 10.62 -1.34
C LEU A 244 -2.75 11.70 -1.09
N ALA A 245 -2.12 11.71 0.08
CA ALA A 245 -1.14 12.71 0.48
C ALA A 245 0.26 12.50 -0.09
N ILE A 246 0.71 11.25 -0.31
CA ILE A 246 2.07 10.97 -0.77
C ILE A 246 2.41 11.66 -2.11
N PRO A 247 1.56 11.62 -3.15
CA PRO A 247 1.80 12.37 -4.38
C PRO A 247 1.95 13.89 -4.15
N GLU A 248 1.15 14.47 -3.25
CA GLU A 248 1.23 15.89 -2.90
C GLU A 248 2.54 16.24 -2.19
N VAL A 249 3.04 15.34 -1.32
CA VAL A 249 4.34 15.51 -0.67
C VAL A 249 5.46 15.47 -1.71
N TRP A 250 5.41 14.52 -2.66
CA TRP A 250 6.38 14.47 -3.76
C TRP A 250 6.34 15.72 -4.65
N ALA A 251 5.14 16.19 -5.02
CA ALA A 251 4.98 17.40 -5.83
C ALA A 251 5.52 18.63 -5.10
N SER A 252 5.22 18.77 -3.81
CA SER A 252 5.70 19.89 -2.98
C SER A 252 7.22 19.91 -2.85
N LEU A 253 7.86 18.72 -2.81
CA LEU A 253 9.32 18.63 -2.78
C LEU A 253 9.94 19.06 -4.11
N ALA A 254 9.36 18.68 -5.24
CA ALA A 254 9.82 19.10 -6.57
C ALA A 254 9.70 20.62 -6.76
N GLU A 255 8.69 21.26 -6.18
CA GLU A 255 8.52 22.73 -6.22
C GLU A 255 9.47 23.47 -5.26
N ALA A 256 9.79 22.87 -4.10
CA ALA A 256 10.61 23.47 -3.06
C ALA A 256 12.11 23.55 -3.41
N GLU A 257 12.59 22.78 -4.40
CA GLU A 257 13.96 22.89 -4.93
C GLU A 257 14.30 24.29 -5.50
N GLY A 258 13.32 25.20 -5.60
CA GLY A 258 13.52 26.60 -6.00
C GLY A 258 13.06 27.70 -5.03
N GLN A 259 12.36 27.40 -3.92
CA GLN A 259 11.77 28.43 -3.03
C GLN A 259 11.71 27.99 -1.57
N ALA A 260 12.06 28.89 -0.63
CA ALA A 260 11.98 28.66 0.81
C ALA A 260 10.53 28.76 1.34
N ILE A 261 9.69 27.77 0.99
CA ILE A 261 8.31 27.67 1.46
C ILE A 261 8.24 26.56 2.52
N ALA A 262 7.61 26.85 3.66
CA ALA A 262 7.34 25.85 4.69
C ALA A 262 6.34 24.81 4.15
N ILE A 263 6.79 23.57 3.99
CA ILE A 263 5.95 22.46 3.51
C ILE A 263 5.12 21.94 4.70
N PRO A 264 3.77 22.02 4.67
CA PRO A 264 2.94 21.64 5.82
C PRO A 264 2.96 20.14 6.15
N LEU A 265 3.36 19.30 5.19
CA LEU A 265 3.42 17.84 5.29
C LEU A 265 4.70 17.31 4.63
N SER A 266 5.49 16.54 5.38
CA SER A 266 6.75 15.92 4.91
C SER A 266 6.74 14.42 5.17
N PHE A 267 7.66 13.68 4.53
CA PHE A 267 7.82 12.26 4.81
C PHE A 267 8.25 11.99 6.26
N SER A 268 9.15 12.78 6.84
CA SER A 268 9.55 12.67 8.26
C SER A 268 8.33 12.75 9.17
N ARG A 269 7.41 13.70 8.92
CA ARG A 269 6.18 13.84 9.68
C ARG A 269 5.24 12.62 9.54
N LEU A 270 5.17 12.01 8.36
CA LEU A 270 4.39 10.78 8.17
C LEU A 270 5.02 9.59 8.90
N LEU A 271 6.36 9.50 8.92
CA LEU A 271 7.11 8.47 9.65
C LEU A 271 7.01 8.62 11.16
N GLU A 272 6.79 9.83 11.68
CA GLU A 272 6.52 10.09 13.11
C GLU A 272 5.11 9.69 13.57
N SER A 273 4.22 9.34 12.64
CA SER A 273 2.84 8.96 12.96
C SER A 273 2.80 7.81 13.97
N SER A 274 1.88 7.85 14.93
CA SER A 274 1.65 6.73 15.87
C SER A 274 1.02 5.51 15.20
N PHE A 275 0.48 5.64 13.98
CA PHE A 275 -0.19 4.58 13.26
C PHE A 275 0.74 3.86 12.27
N PRO A 276 0.93 2.53 12.41
CA PRO A 276 1.77 1.77 11.48
C PRO A 276 1.22 1.77 10.06
N GLU A 277 -0.10 1.92 9.85
CA GLU A 277 -0.70 2.00 8.52
C GLU A 277 -0.21 3.22 7.72
N VAL A 278 0.08 4.32 8.42
CA VAL A 278 0.66 5.53 7.80
C VAL A 278 2.15 5.30 7.52
N ARG A 279 2.90 4.87 8.55
CA ARG A 279 4.35 4.66 8.44
C ARG A 279 4.70 3.63 7.38
N LEU A 280 3.99 2.50 7.35
CA LEU A 280 4.23 1.42 6.39
C LEU A 280 4.02 1.90 4.95
N LEU A 281 2.92 2.61 4.68
CA LEU A 281 2.67 3.15 3.34
C LEU A 281 3.77 4.12 2.91
N THR A 282 4.19 5.00 3.83
CA THR A 282 5.28 5.94 3.58
C THR A 282 6.58 5.20 3.28
N LEU A 283 6.95 4.21 4.09
CA LEU A 283 8.15 3.40 3.90
C LEU A 283 8.12 2.62 2.58
N ASP A 284 6.99 2.01 2.22
CA ASP A 284 6.83 1.30 0.96
C ASP A 284 7.08 2.24 -0.24
N THR A 285 6.49 3.45 -0.22
CA THR A 285 6.70 4.42 -1.31
C THR A 285 8.11 4.98 -1.39
N LEU A 286 8.78 5.17 -0.24
CA LEU A 286 10.19 5.57 -0.20
C LEU A 286 11.08 4.45 -0.72
N LEU A 287 10.81 3.20 -0.35
CA LEU A 287 11.56 2.04 -0.81
C LEU A 287 11.41 1.84 -2.32
N GLU A 288 10.19 1.91 -2.86
CA GLU A 288 9.95 1.85 -4.32
C GLU A 288 10.77 2.91 -5.07
N ARG A 289 10.89 4.11 -4.50
CA ARG A 289 11.67 5.20 -5.06
C ARG A 289 13.18 4.93 -5.01
N VAL A 290 13.70 4.38 -3.90
CA VAL A 290 15.11 3.98 -3.77
C VAL A 290 15.44 2.91 -4.82
N MET A 291 14.63 1.86 -4.91
CA MET A 291 14.86 0.74 -5.84
C MET A 291 14.78 1.16 -7.32
N SER A 292 13.89 2.10 -7.65
CA SER A 292 13.78 2.63 -9.00
C SER A 292 15.01 3.45 -9.40
N SER A 293 15.63 4.16 -8.44
CA SER A 293 16.86 4.93 -8.68
C SER A 293 18.05 4.03 -8.98
N GLU A 294 18.19 2.91 -8.26
CA GLU A 294 19.25 1.92 -8.50
C GLU A 294 19.21 1.37 -9.93
N LEU A 295 18.00 1.15 -10.48
CA LEU A 295 17.82 0.62 -11.84
C LEU A 295 18.15 1.66 -12.93
N GLU A 296 17.94 2.94 -12.66
CA GLU A 296 18.23 4.04 -13.59
C GLU A 296 19.70 4.51 -13.57
N GLU A 297 20.59 3.87 -12.78
CA GLU A 297 21.97 4.31 -12.50
C GLU A 297 22.09 5.77 -12.04
N LYS A 298 20.97 6.38 -11.61
CA LYS A 298 20.96 7.67 -10.94
C LYS A 298 21.14 7.39 -9.47
N GLY A 299 22.12 8.04 -8.82
CA GLY A 299 22.29 7.95 -7.37
C GLY A 299 20.98 8.24 -6.63
N PRO A 300 20.84 7.78 -5.37
CA PRO A 300 19.59 7.94 -4.63
C PRO A 300 19.11 9.41 -4.64
N PRO A 301 17.79 9.65 -4.73
CA PRO A 301 17.25 11.01 -4.73
C PRO A 301 17.82 11.84 -3.57
N PRO A 302 18.18 13.12 -3.77
CA PRO A 302 18.80 13.98 -2.74
C PRO A 302 18.04 13.99 -1.40
N LEU A 303 16.71 13.89 -1.47
CA LEU A 303 15.82 13.77 -0.33
C LEU A 303 16.16 12.58 0.58
N LEU A 304 16.44 11.41 0.02
CA LEU A 304 16.68 10.19 0.80
C LEU A 304 18.01 10.26 1.54
N CYS A 305 19.02 10.91 0.96
CA CYS A 305 20.29 11.19 1.63
C CYS A 305 20.10 12.06 2.88
N SER A 306 19.13 13.00 2.86
CA SER A 306 18.81 13.84 4.03
C SER A 306 17.96 13.15 5.10
N MET A 307 17.40 11.97 4.82
CA MET A 307 16.52 11.23 5.74
C MET A 307 17.23 10.12 6.53
N GLY A 308 18.56 10.05 6.48
CA GLY A 308 19.35 9.03 7.21
C GLY A 308 19.02 9.01 8.71
N GLU A 309 18.95 10.18 9.35
CA GLU A 309 18.61 10.31 10.77
C GLU A 309 17.20 9.77 11.08
N ASP A 310 16.22 10.10 10.24
CA ASP A 310 14.83 9.65 10.40
C ASP A 310 14.74 8.11 10.37
N PHE A 311 15.43 7.48 9.41
CA PHE A 311 15.44 6.03 9.29
C PHE A 311 16.17 5.35 10.44
N LEU A 312 17.29 5.92 10.92
CA LEU A 312 18.02 5.39 12.07
C LEU A 312 17.19 5.46 13.35
N LEU A 313 16.58 6.62 13.64
CA LEU A 313 15.70 6.79 14.79
C LEU A 313 14.50 5.85 14.72
N LEU A 314 13.91 5.67 13.55
CA LEU A 314 12.78 4.77 13.34
C LEU A 314 13.20 3.31 13.51
N ALA A 315 14.36 2.89 12.98
CA ALA A 315 14.86 1.52 13.14
C ALA A 315 14.98 1.12 14.62
N MET A 316 15.37 2.04 15.50
CA MET A 316 15.55 1.77 16.92
C MET A 316 14.25 1.79 17.74
N LYS A 317 13.21 2.48 17.25
CA LYS A 317 11.95 2.70 17.99
C LYS A 317 10.77 1.91 17.44
N GLU A 318 10.87 1.39 16.23
CA GLU A 318 9.76 0.75 15.54
C GLU A 318 9.38 -0.59 16.17
N ASN A 319 8.09 -0.74 16.47
CA ASN A 319 7.53 -1.94 17.10
C ASN A 319 6.71 -2.78 16.12
N HIS A 320 6.28 -2.19 14.99
CA HIS A 320 5.53 -2.90 13.97
C HIS A 320 6.49 -3.67 13.04
N PRO A 321 6.41 -5.01 12.96
CA PRO A 321 7.41 -5.82 12.26
C PRO A 321 7.49 -5.51 10.76
N GLY A 322 6.36 -5.20 10.12
CA GLY A 322 6.35 -4.80 8.72
C GLY A 322 7.08 -3.48 8.47
N CYS A 323 6.88 -2.48 9.33
CA CYS A 323 7.57 -1.19 9.21
C CYS A 323 9.07 -1.35 9.47
N PHE A 324 9.42 -2.10 10.52
CA PHE A 324 10.81 -2.39 10.86
C PHE A 324 11.54 -3.08 9.70
N CYS A 325 10.89 -4.08 9.09
CA CYS A 325 11.43 -4.75 7.90
C CYS A 325 11.67 -3.77 6.74
N GLN A 326 10.74 -2.84 6.47
CA GLN A 326 10.92 -1.86 5.40
C GLN A 326 12.03 -0.84 5.70
N VAL A 327 12.18 -0.39 6.95
CA VAL A 327 13.29 0.50 7.34
C VAL A 327 14.65 -0.18 7.10
N LEU A 328 14.79 -1.45 7.48
CA LEU A 328 16.03 -2.19 7.22
C LEU A 328 16.30 -2.36 5.73
N LYS A 329 15.26 -2.55 4.89
CA LYS A 329 15.41 -2.60 3.43
C LYS A 329 15.88 -1.26 2.87
N ILE A 330 15.31 -0.15 3.34
CA ILE A 330 15.74 1.19 2.92
C ILE A 330 17.21 1.41 3.28
N LEU A 331 17.61 1.15 4.53
CA LEU A 331 19.00 1.27 4.97
C LEU A 331 19.95 0.35 4.17
N TYR A 332 19.49 -0.86 3.80
CA TYR A 332 20.24 -1.78 2.95
C TYR A 332 20.45 -1.23 1.54
N HIS A 333 19.48 -0.55 0.95
CA HIS A 333 19.62 0.02 -0.39
C HIS A 333 20.40 1.35 -0.39
N MET A 334 20.30 2.15 0.67
CA MET A 334 21.10 3.37 0.84
C MET A 334 22.61 3.09 0.90
N ASN A 335 23.43 4.07 0.51
CA ASN A 335 24.88 3.95 0.61
C ASN A 335 25.34 4.14 2.07
N PRO A 336 26.03 3.16 2.70
CA PRO A 336 26.49 3.28 4.08
C PRO A 336 27.32 4.55 4.35
N SER A 337 28.07 5.06 3.37
CA SER A 337 28.87 6.28 3.57
C SER A 337 28.02 7.53 3.87
N GLU A 338 26.73 7.53 3.52
CA GLU A 338 25.85 8.68 3.69
C GLU A 338 25.24 8.74 5.09
N TRP A 339 24.98 7.59 5.73
CA TRP A 339 24.23 7.50 6.98
C TRP A 339 24.96 6.80 8.12
N LEU A 340 25.98 5.97 7.87
CA LEU A 340 26.61 5.15 8.91
C LEU A 340 27.32 6.00 9.97
N SER A 341 27.96 7.10 9.57
CA SER A 341 28.59 8.05 10.52
C SER A 341 27.56 8.71 11.43
N GLN A 342 26.28 8.70 11.05
CA GLN A 342 25.20 9.32 11.82
C GLN A 342 24.72 8.45 13.00
N THR A 343 25.13 7.19 13.04
CA THR A 343 24.70 6.24 14.08
C THR A 343 25.09 6.68 15.49
N GLU A 344 26.27 7.27 15.66
CA GLU A 344 26.77 7.70 16.97
C GLU A 344 25.94 8.82 17.57
N HIS A 345 25.56 9.83 16.78
CA HIS A 345 24.79 10.96 17.28
C HIS A 345 23.28 10.70 17.31
N CYS A 346 22.74 9.93 16.36
CA CYS A 346 21.29 9.68 16.29
C CYS A 346 20.84 8.60 17.28
N VAL A 347 21.59 7.51 17.40
CA VAL A 347 21.14 6.30 18.10
C VAL A 347 22.12 5.83 19.18
N HIS A 348 23.18 6.60 19.44
CA HIS A 348 24.18 6.31 20.46
C HIS A 348 24.85 4.94 20.30
N LEU A 349 24.98 4.47 19.05
CA LEU A 349 25.74 3.29 18.69
C LEU A 349 26.88 3.71 17.76
N SER A 350 28.11 3.28 18.04
CA SER A 350 29.19 3.33 17.06
C SER A 350 28.83 2.51 15.83
N PRO A 351 29.41 2.79 14.64
CA PRO A 351 29.21 1.97 13.44
C PRO A 351 29.43 0.47 13.69
N LYS A 352 30.39 0.16 14.56
CA LYS A 352 30.71 -1.19 15.02
C LYS A 352 29.58 -1.80 15.86
N GLU A 353 29.06 -1.07 16.84
CA GLU A 353 27.94 -1.52 17.66
C GLU A 353 26.66 -1.66 16.84
N PHE A 354 26.42 -0.79 15.85
CA PHE A 354 25.30 -0.89 14.93
C PHE A 354 25.38 -2.15 14.06
N LEU A 355 26.57 -2.51 13.58
CA LEU A 355 26.81 -3.78 12.88
C LEU A 355 26.50 -4.98 13.79
N ILE A 356 26.98 -4.97 15.04
CA ILE A 356 26.69 -6.04 16.02
C ILE A 356 25.18 -6.15 16.27
N TRP A 357 24.49 -5.02 16.45
CA TRP A 357 23.04 -4.96 16.62
C TRP A 357 22.31 -5.56 15.40
N THR A 358 22.75 -5.23 14.18
CA THR A 358 22.18 -5.79 12.94
C THR A 358 22.38 -7.31 12.85
N MET A 359 23.58 -7.80 13.23
CA MET A 359 23.88 -9.23 13.29
C MET A 359 23.05 -9.97 14.34
N ASP A 360 22.80 -9.34 15.49
CA ASP A 360 21.96 -9.89 16.55
C ASP A 360 20.51 -10.09 16.07
N ILE A 361 19.95 -9.11 15.34
CA ILE A 361 18.63 -9.23 14.68
C ILE A 361 18.61 -10.42 13.72
N ALA A 362 19.63 -10.54 12.85
CA ALA A 362 19.74 -11.64 11.90
C ALA A 362 19.90 -13.03 12.57
N SER A 363 20.32 -13.08 13.84
CA SER A 363 20.49 -14.32 14.59
C SER A 363 19.22 -14.78 15.32
N LYS A 364 18.34 -13.85 15.69
CA LYS A 364 17.18 -14.10 16.56
C LYS A 364 15.88 -14.30 15.78
N ASP A 365 15.74 -13.61 14.66
CA ASP A 365 14.49 -13.61 13.89
C ASP A 365 14.43 -14.80 12.90
N ARG A 366 13.23 -15.30 12.59
CA ARG A 366 12.98 -16.35 11.57
C ARG A 366 12.02 -15.90 10.48
N SER A 367 11.85 -14.59 10.33
CA SER A 367 11.01 -13.95 9.32
C SER A 367 11.85 -13.32 8.21
N GLU A 368 11.19 -12.59 7.31
CA GLU A 368 11.86 -11.77 6.30
C GLU A 368 12.87 -10.78 6.90
N ILE A 369 12.63 -10.30 8.13
CA ILE A 369 13.52 -9.39 8.87
C ILE A 369 14.92 -10.00 9.00
N GLN A 370 15.02 -11.30 9.26
CA GLN A 370 16.31 -11.99 9.36
C GLN A 370 17.11 -11.91 8.05
N SER A 371 16.43 -12.14 6.93
CA SER A 371 17.04 -12.11 5.60
C SER A 371 17.53 -10.71 5.24
N VAL A 372 16.73 -9.69 5.54
CA VAL A 372 17.11 -8.28 5.30
C VAL A 372 18.24 -7.84 6.23
N ALA A 373 18.19 -8.19 7.52
CA ALA A 373 19.23 -7.87 8.48
C ALA A 373 20.57 -8.53 8.11
N LEU A 374 20.55 -9.79 7.64
CA LEU A 374 21.76 -10.46 7.14
C LEU A 374 22.39 -9.70 5.96
N LYS A 375 21.56 -9.27 5.00
CA LYS A 375 22.02 -8.48 3.85
C LYS A 375 22.61 -7.14 4.28
N LEU A 376 21.94 -6.42 5.17
CA LEU A 376 22.43 -5.15 5.73
C LEU A 376 23.75 -5.33 6.47
N ALA A 377 23.85 -6.30 7.38
CA ALA A 377 25.09 -6.60 8.10
C ALA A 377 26.24 -6.92 7.14
N SER A 378 25.96 -7.67 6.07
CA SER A 378 26.96 -8.01 5.06
C SER A 378 27.43 -6.79 4.27
N LYS A 379 26.52 -5.87 3.93
CA LYS A 379 26.86 -4.58 3.28
C LYS A 379 27.73 -3.72 4.19
N LEU A 380 27.44 -3.68 5.49
CA LEU A 380 28.24 -2.96 6.48
C LEU A 380 29.64 -3.56 6.66
N ILE A 381 29.76 -4.89 6.72
CA ILE A 381 31.05 -5.60 6.72
C ILE A 381 31.86 -5.24 5.47
N ALA A 382 31.24 -5.30 4.29
CA ALA A 382 31.88 -4.93 3.03
C ALA A 382 32.41 -3.49 3.06
N HIS A 383 31.59 -2.54 3.53
CA HIS A 383 31.98 -1.14 3.67
C HIS A 383 33.16 -0.95 4.64
N HIS A 384 33.15 -1.62 5.79
CA HIS A 384 34.26 -1.58 6.75
C HIS A 384 35.56 -2.15 6.17
N VAL A 385 35.48 -3.27 5.44
CA VAL A 385 36.65 -3.90 4.82
C VAL A 385 37.27 -3.01 3.74
N GLN A 386 36.45 -2.26 3.00
CA GLN A 386 36.91 -1.32 1.97
C GLN A 386 37.52 -0.04 2.56
N THR A 387 37.04 0.44 3.70
CA THR A 387 37.46 1.71 4.30
C THR A 387 38.61 1.58 5.30
N CYS A 388 38.81 0.42 5.93
CA CYS A 388 39.90 0.20 6.88
C CYS A 388 41.17 -0.36 6.21
N GLU A 389 42.10 0.52 5.82
CA GLU A 389 43.44 0.09 5.35
C GLU A 389 44.42 -0.27 6.50
N GLU A 390 44.29 0.35 7.69
CA GLU A 390 45.37 0.36 8.71
C GLU A 390 45.09 -0.41 10.03
N ASN A 391 43.84 -0.75 10.39
CA ASN A 391 43.50 -1.38 11.69
C ASN A 391 42.64 -2.66 11.55
N LYS A 392 43.18 -3.68 10.86
CA LYS A 392 42.44 -4.92 10.49
C LYS A 392 42.17 -5.89 11.65
N ASP A 393 42.93 -5.81 12.74
CA ASP A 393 42.74 -6.67 13.93
C ASP A 393 41.50 -6.26 14.77
N SER A 394 40.95 -5.06 14.55
CA SER A 394 39.80 -4.52 15.30
C SER A 394 38.45 -5.17 14.95
N ILE A 395 38.35 -5.79 13.76
CA ILE A 395 37.09 -6.30 13.16
C ILE A 395 37.05 -7.84 13.05
N ALA A 396 38.15 -8.53 13.39
CA ALA A 396 38.23 -9.98 13.32
C ALA A 396 37.09 -10.75 14.05
N PRO A 397 36.63 -10.34 15.26
CA PRO A 397 35.53 -11.06 15.92
C PRO A 397 34.20 -10.87 15.19
N GLU A 398 33.91 -9.68 14.66
CA GLU A 398 32.69 -9.39 13.91
C GLU A 398 32.65 -10.13 12.57
N LEU A 399 33.79 -10.22 11.87
CA LEU A 399 33.91 -11.03 10.66
C LEU A 399 33.62 -12.51 10.95
N ARG A 400 34.16 -13.05 12.05
CA ARG A 400 33.91 -14.45 12.43
C ARG A 400 32.43 -14.68 12.73
N GLN A 401 31.81 -13.77 13.48
CA GLN A 401 30.37 -13.84 13.79
C GLN A 401 29.53 -13.76 12.51
N TRP A 402 29.86 -12.84 11.60
CA TRP A 402 29.18 -12.70 10.31
C TRP A 402 29.27 -13.99 9.48
N VAL A 403 30.46 -14.60 9.35
CA VAL A 403 30.62 -15.88 8.62
C VAL A 403 29.76 -16.97 9.25
N GLN A 404 29.73 -17.08 10.58
CA GLN A 404 28.89 -18.06 11.27
C GLN A 404 27.39 -17.84 10.98
N LEU A 405 26.94 -16.58 10.93
CA LEU A 405 25.56 -16.24 10.58
C LEU A 405 25.21 -16.57 9.13
N VAL A 406 26.12 -16.31 8.19
CA VAL A 406 25.93 -16.67 6.77
C VAL A 406 25.82 -18.19 6.62
N VAL A 407 26.71 -18.95 7.27
CA VAL A 407 26.68 -20.42 7.25
C VAL A 407 25.39 -20.95 7.87
N TRP A 408 24.99 -20.41 9.03
CA TRP A 408 23.74 -20.80 9.67
C TRP A 408 22.53 -20.53 8.77
N SER A 409 22.52 -19.38 8.08
CA SER A 409 21.46 -18.98 7.15
C SER A 409 21.33 -19.87 5.91
N CYS A 410 22.35 -20.68 5.61
CA CYS A 410 22.31 -21.68 4.55
C CYS A 410 21.61 -22.99 4.95
N GLY A 411 21.27 -23.18 6.24
CA GLY A 411 20.70 -24.43 6.72
C GLY A 411 19.32 -24.74 6.14
N ASP A 412 19.09 -26.01 5.77
CA ASP A 412 17.82 -26.47 5.16
C ASP A 412 16.59 -26.32 6.06
N HIS A 413 16.81 -26.15 7.37
CA HIS A 413 15.76 -25.94 8.35
C HIS A 413 15.18 -24.51 8.34
N LEU A 414 15.77 -23.59 7.57
CA LEU A 414 15.34 -22.20 7.47
C LEU A 414 14.48 -21.93 6.23
N PRO A 415 13.67 -20.85 6.23
CA PRO A 415 12.88 -20.45 5.07
C PRO A 415 13.75 -20.26 3.82
N THR A 416 13.15 -20.49 2.63
CA THR A 416 13.84 -20.27 1.34
C THR A 416 14.37 -18.86 1.19
N ALA A 417 13.68 -17.85 1.75
CA ALA A 417 14.14 -16.47 1.75
C ALA A 417 15.52 -16.29 2.42
N SER A 418 15.76 -16.96 3.55
CA SER A 418 17.04 -16.92 4.28
C SER A 418 18.19 -17.49 3.44
N ARG A 419 17.93 -18.59 2.73
CA ARG A 419 18.93 -19.23 1.85
C ARG A 419 19.23 -18.38 0.62
N LEU A 420 18.20 -17.74 0.04
CA LEU A 420 18.39 -16.79 -1.07
C LEU A 420 19.20 -15.56 -0.62
N ALA A 421 18.91 -15.02 0.57
CA ALA A 421 19.68 -13.91 1.13
C ALA A 421 21.14 -14.29 1.37
N ALA A 422 21.41 -15.47 1.93
CA ALA A 422 22.78 -15.96 2.10
C ALA A 422 23.51 -16.13 0.76
N ALA A 423 22.84 -16.64 -0.28
CA ALA A 423 23.41 -16.76 -1.62
C ALA A 423 23.76 -15.40 -2.24
N GLU A 424 22.88 -14.40 -2.11
CA GLU A 424 23.14 -13.03 -2.58
C GLU A 424 24.30 -12.37 -1.83
N VAL A 425 24.34 -12.55 -0.50
CA VAL A 425 25.45 -12.09 0.36
C VAL A 425 26.77 -12.73 -0.07
N LEU A 426 26.80 -14.05 -0.26
CA LEU A 426 28.01 -14.73 -0.72
C LEU A 426 28.44 -14.21 -2.10
N THR A 427 27.51 -14.05 -3.03
CA THR A 427 27.82 -13.57 -4.39
C THR A 427 28.39 -12.15 -4.39
N SER A 428 27.82 -11.25 -3.57
CA SER A 428 28.24 -9.85 -3.47
C SER A 428 29.53 -9.65 -2.66
N ALA A 429 29.74 -10.43 -1.60
CA ALA A 429 30.89 -10.29 -0.72
C ALA A 429 32.13 -11.06 -1.20
N THR A 430 31.96 -12.18 -1.92
CA THR A 430 33.08 -13.05 -2.35
C THR A 430 34.18 -12.31 -3.12
N PRO A 431 33.87 -11.43 -4.10
CA PRO A 431 34.91 -10.67 -4.80
C PRO A 431 35.78 -9.87 -3.83
N LEU A 432 35.18 -9.17 -2.86
CA LEU A 432 35.88 -8.30 -1.91
C LEU A 432 36.90 -9.06 -1.05
N PHE A 433 36.61 -10.31 -0.71
CA PHE A 433 37.49 -11.12 0.12
C PHE A 433 38.51 -11.93 -0.69
N LEU A 434 38.18 -12.36 -1.91
CA LEU A 434 39.07 -13.16 -2.75
C LEU A 434 40.05 -12.33 -3.58
N THR A 435 39.64 -11.15 -4.05
CA THR A 435 40.51 -10.26 -4.83
C THR A 435 41.31 -9.30 -3.96
N ASN A 436 41.17 -9.38 -2.64
CA ASN A 436 41.96 -8.56 -1.73
C ASN A 436 43.43 -9.01 -1.79
N PRO A 437 44.38 -8.11 -2.09
CA PRO A 437 45.80 -8.46 -2.18
C PRO A 437 46.39 -9.00 -0.86
N ARG A 438 45.65 -8.91 0.26
CA ARG A 438 45.97 -9.57 1.53
C ARG A 438 44.76 -10.43 1.96
N PRO A 439 44.88 -11.77 2.05
CA PRO A 439 43.75 -12.64 2.40
C PRO A 439 43.25 -12.37 3.82
N ILE A 440 42.02 -11.87 3.94
CA ILE A 440 41.39 -11.47 5.21
C ILE A 440 40.94 -12.68 6.03
N LEU A 441 40.54 -13.77 5.36
CA LEU A 441 40.04 -15.00 6.00
C LEU A 441 41.16 -16.03 6.28
N GLY A 442 42.40 -15.77 5.84
CA GLY A 442 43.48 -16.76 5.77
C GLY A 442 44.28 -16.99 7.06
N LYS A 443 44.25 -16.09 8.05
CA LYS A 443 45.07 -16.25 9.27
C LYS A 443 44.45 -17.11 10.38
N CYS A 444 43.17 -17.47 10.28
CA CYS A 444 42.55 -18.40 11.24
C CYS A 444 42.78 -19.88 10.90
N ALA A 445 43.25 -20.20 9.70
CA ALA A 445 43.48 -21.59 9.28
C ALA A 445 44.79 -22.18 9.84
N GLU A 446 45.78 -21.36 10.19
CA GLU A 446 47.09 -21.84 10.63
C GLU A 446 47.18 -22.16 12.14
N GLN A 447 46.23 -21.70 12.96
CA GLN A 447 46.21 -22.03 14.40
C GLN A 447 45.37 -23.28 14.75
N GLY A 448 44.65 -23.85 13.78
CA GLY A 448 43.94 -25.13 13.93
C GLY A 448 44.76 -26.37 13.53
N ALA A 449 45.91 -26.18 12.86
CA ALA A 449 46.68 -27.28 12.28
C ALA A 449 47.65 -27.97 13.27
N HIS A 450 47.76 -27.51 14.52
CA HIS A 450 48.67 -28.09 15.52
C HIS A 450 47.99 -28.97 16.60
N CYS A 451 46.74 -29.41 16.40
CA CYS A 451 46.07 -30.35 17.31
C CYS A 451 45.44 -31.59 16.64
N THR A 452 46.03 -32.05 15.55
CA THR A 452 45.72 -33.38 14.97
C THR A 452 46.97 -34.10 14.49
N GLN A 453 47.91 -34.39 15.41
CA GLN A 453 48.83 -35.52 15.27
C GLN A 453 49.14 -36.08 16.67
N LEU A 454 48.22 -36.93 17.17
CA LEU A 454 48.55 -38.08 18.00
C LEU A 454 48.50 -39.30 17.06
N SER A 455 49.57 -39.43 16.28
CA SER A 455 50.26 -40.65 15.82
C SER A 455 51.12 -40.28 14.61
#